data_AF-A0A285X4D3-F1
#
_entry.id   AF-A0A285X4D3-F1
#
_cell.length_a   1.000
_cell.length_b   1.000
_cell.length_c   1.000
_cell.angle_alpha   90.00
_cell.angle_beta   90.00
_cell.angle_gamma   90.00
#
_symmetry.space_group_name_H-M   'P 1'
#
loop_
_entity.id
_entity.type
_entity.pdbx_description
1 polymer ?
#
loop_
_entity_poly.entity_id
_entity_poly.type
_entity_poly.pdbx_seq_one_letter_code
_entity_poly.pdbx_strand_id
1 'polypeptide(L)'
;MKSKITTAMGACLLLLLLSCGTTSSTRSMKSIERQAMDVPDRFEAPAGVERTSNACISPLTDPRDGTTIKMVTSFSGEEVGDYSVPAGKYGVEANELLRINCRTGEVLGIVKR
;
A
#
# COMPACT_ATOMS: atom_id res chain seq x y z
N MET A 1 -20.27 -55.44 -18.25
CA MET A 1 -19.29 -54.34 -18.51
C MET A 1 -20.01 -52.99 -18.55
N LYS A 2 -20.47 -52.43 -17.41
CA LYS A 2 -21.14 -51.10 -17.39
C LYS A 2 -20.86 -50.25 -16.12
N SER A 3 -20.08 -50.75 -15.16
CA SER A 3 -20.02 -50.16 -13.81
C SER A 3 -18.65 -49.59 -13.40
N LYS A 4 -17.70 -49.44 -14.34
CA LYS A 4 -16.35 -48.90 -14.03
C LYS A 4 -16.09 -47.51 -14.61
N ILE A 5 -16.99 -47.00 -15.47
CA ILE A 5 -16.79 -45.73 -16.20
C ILE A 5 -17.29 -44.54 -15.36
N THR A 6 -18.31 -44.74 -14.51
CA THR A 6 -18.92 -43.68 -13.69
C THR A 6 -18.07 -43.23 -12.51
N THR A 7 -17.16 -44.07 -11.99
CA THR A 7 -16.29 -43.70 -10.86
C THR A 7 -15.10 -42.84 -11.28
N ALA A 8 -14.64 -42.96 -12.52
CA ALA A 8 -13.49 -42.21 -13.03
C ALA A 8 -13.80 -40.73 -13.29
N MET A 9 -15.05 -40.40 -13.66
CA MET A 9 -15.46 -39.04 -14.02
C MET A 9 -15.75 -38.15 -12.80
N GLY A 10 -16.15 -38.75 -11.66
CA GLY A 10 -16.36 -38.02 -10.41
C GLY A 10 -15.07 -37.61 -9.69
N ALA A 11 -14.00 -38.40 -9.83
CA ALA A 11 -12.72 -38.14 -9.17
C ALA A 11 -11.95 -36.95 -9.78
N CYS A 12 -12.05 -36.72 -11.10
CA CYS A 12 -11.40 -35.59 -11.75
C CYS A 12 -12.04 -34.24 -11.42
N LEU A 13 -13.33 -34.19 -11.05
CA LEU A 13 -14.03 -32.94 -10.76
C LEU A 13 -13.72 -32.39 -9.35
N LEU A 14 -13.38 -33.26 -8.41
CA LEU A 14 -12.99 -32.89 -7.04
C LEU A 14 -11.57 -32.30 -6.94
N LEU A 15 -10.69 -32.58 -7.91
CA LEU A 15 -9.32 -32.05 -7.93
C LEU A 15 -9.24 -30.60 -8.45
N LEU A 16 -10.25 -30.12 -9.18
CA LEU A 16 -10.29 -28.75 -9.72
C LEU A 16 -10.73 -27.71 -8.68
N LEU A 17 -11.34 -28.13 -7.56
CA LEU A 17 -11.87 -27.23 -6.53
C LEU A 17 -10.86 -26.89 -5.41
N LEU A 18 -9.66 -27.47 -5.42
CA LEU A 18 -8.59 -27.20 -4.45
C LEU A 18 -7.61 -26.09 -4.89
N SER A 19 -7.85 -25.46 -6.04
CA SER A 19 -7.05 -24.31 -6.51
C SER A 19 -7.48 -23.01 -5.83
N CYS A 20 -7.42 -22.94 -4.50
CA CYS A 20 -7.40 -21.67 -3.78
C CYS A 20 -5.95 -21.19 -3.71
N GLY A 21 -5.46 -20.64 -4.81
CA GLY A 21 -4.13 -20.05 -4.90
C GLY A 21 -4.11 -18.70 -4.20
N THR A 22 -3.76 -18.66 -2.92
CA THR A 22 -3.38 -17.42 -2.25
C THR A 22 -2.04 -16.97 -2.82
N THR A 23 -2.04 -16.17 -3.89
CA THR A 23 -0.83 -15.55 -4.39
C THR A 23 -0.44 -14.42 -3.44
N SER A 24 0.34 -14.75 -2.41
CA SER A 24 1.01 -13.72 -1.59
C SER A 24 2.13 -13.12 -2.45
N SER A 25 1.79 -12.09 -3.24
CA SER A 25 2.81 -11.27 -3.89
C SER A 25 3.46 -10.43 -2.78
N THR A 26 4.64 -10.87 -2.34
CA THR A 26 5.50 -10.06 -1.47
C THR A 26 5.96 -8.84 -2.28
N ARG A 27 5.24 -7.72 -2.16
CA ARG A 27 5.72 -6.45 -2.72
C ARG A 27 6.99 -6.08 -1.99
N SER A 28 8.09 -5.96 -2.74
CA SER A 28 9.36 -5.49 -2.20
C SER A 28 9.29 -3.97 -2.02
N MET A 29 9.80 -3.49 -0.88
CA MET A 29 9.98 -2.07 -0.64
C MET A 29 11.06 -1.53 -1.57
N LYS A 30 10.75 -0.48 -2.33
CA LYS A 30 11.74 0.24 -3.16
C LYS A 30 12.55 1.21 -2.33
N SER A 31 13.78 1.52 -2.75
CA SER A 31 14.63 2.54 -2.12
C SER A 31 14.06 3.95 -2.29
N ILE A 32 14.47 4.86 -1.40
CA ILE A 32 14.25 6.30 -1.58
C ILE A 32 15.16 6.78 -2.71
N GLU A 33 14.57 7.36 -3.76
CA GLU A 33 15.29 7.86 -4.93
C GLU A 33 15.86 9.25 -4.69
N ARG A 34 15.07 10.11 -4.03
CA ARG A 34 15.42 11.52 -3.75
C ARG A 34 14.57 12.11 -2.64
N GLN A 35 14.97 13.26 -2.15
CA GLN A 35 14.20 14.03 -1.18
C GLN A 35 13.00 14.73 -1.83
N ALA A 36 11.92 14.85 -1.06
CA ALA A 36 10.77 15.65 -1.44
C ALA A 36 11.06 17.15 -1.20
N MET A 37 10.30 18.02 -1.84
CA MET A 37 10.44 19.48 -1.72
C MET A 37 9.17 20.08 -1.14
N ASP A 38 9.27 21.20 -0.40
CA ASP A 38 8.09 21.92 0.13
C ASP A 38 7.07 21.01 0.86
N VAL A 39 7.57 20.13 1.73
CA VAL A 39 6.74 19.23 2.56
C VAL A 39 6.47 19.87 3.93
N PRO A 40 5.35 19.54 4.60
CA PRO A 40 5.16 19.92 6.00
C PRO A 40 6.13 19.12 6.88
N ASP A 41 6.34 19.59 8.11
CA ASP A 41 7.11 18.84 9.12
C ASP A 41 6.53 17.43 9.33
N ARG A 42 5.19 17.33 9.35
CA ARG A 42 4.46 16.06 9.38
C ARG A 42 3.10 16.22 8.71
N PHE A 43 2.63 15.15 8.08
CA PHE A 43 1.24 15.02 7.66
C PHE A 43 0.37 14.56 8.83
N GLU A 44 -0.84 15.11 8.93
CA GLU A 44 -1.77 14.83 10.01
C GLU A 44 -2.80 13.77 9.63
N ALA A 45 -3.26 13.05 10.65
CA ALA A 45 -4.39 12.16 10.52
C ALA A 45 -5.71 12.98 10.42
N PRO A 46 -6.76 12.43 9.79
CA PRO A 46 -8.07 13.06 9.80
C PRO A 46 -8.60 13.25 11.22
N ALA A 47 -9.45 14.25 11.42
CA ALA A 47 -10.05 14.52 12.73
C ALA A 47 -10.74 13.27 13.31
N GLY A 48 -10.46 12.96 14.58
CA GLY A 48 -10.98 11.78 15.27
C GLY A 48 -10.23 10.47 15.00
N VAL A 49 -9.15 10.50 14.20
CA VAL A 49 -8.28 9.34 13.97
C VAL A 49 -6.98 9.53 14.73
N GLU A 50 -6.72 8.66 15.71
CA GLU A 50 -5.44 8.65 16.42
C GLU A 50 -4.39 7.81 15.69
N ARG A 51 -3.17 8.34 15.64
CA ARG A 51 -2.01 7.65 15.06
C ARG A 51 -1.50 6.60 16.04
N THR A 52 -1.86 5.35 15.77
CA THR A 52 -1.31 4.19 16.50
C THR A 52 -0.04 3.72 15.80
N SER A 53 0.92 3.20 16.56
CA SER A 53 2.23 2.74 16.04
C SER A 53 2.15 1.61 15.00
N ASN A 54 0.98 1.00 14.81
CA ASN A 54 0.86 -0.31 14.16
C ASN A 54 0.26 -0.21 12.75
N ALA A 55 -0.23 0.95 12.33
CA ALA A 55 -0.93 1.09 11.06
C ALA A 55 -0.73 2.46 10.41
N CYS A 56 -0.45 2.43 9.11
CA CYS A 56 -0.46 3.62 8.26
C CYS A 56 -1.90 4.13 8.10
N ILE A 57 -2.12 5.41 8.42
CA ILE A 57 -3.43 6.07 8.26
C ILE A 57 -3.59 6.57 6.83
N SER A 58 -4.79 6.42 6.27
CA SER A 58 -5.16 7.03 4.99
C SER A 58 -6.60 7.52 5.03
N PRO A 59 -6.91 8.71 4.47
CA PRO A 59 -5.94 9.66 3.90
C PRO A 59 -5.14 10.39 5.00
N LEU A 60 -4.10 11.14 4.59
CA LEU A 60 -3.42 12.11 5.44
C LEU A 60 -3.59 13.53 4.87
N THR A 61 -3.43 14.54 5.72
CA THR A 61 -3.64 15.95 5.38
C THR A 61 -2.40 16.79 5.67
N ASP A 62 -2.03 17.67 4.72
CA ASP A 62 -1.04 18.72 4.94
C ASP A 62 -1.66 19.83 5.81
N PRO A 63 -1.15 20.08 7.02
CA PRO A 63 -1.75 21.07 7.93
C PRO A 63 -1.59 22.52 7.44
N ARG A 64 -0.71 22.77 6.47
CA ARG A 64 -0.43 24.14 5.99
C ARG A 64 -1.49 24.63 5.01
N ASP A 65 -2.06 23.74 4.19
CA ASP A 65 -2.96 24.10 3.09
C ASP A 65 -4.17 23.16 2.89
N GLY A 66 -4.30 22.10 3.70
CA GLY A 66 -5.39 21.13 3.63
C GLY A 66 -5.24 20.10 2.50
N THR A 67 -4.12 20.06 1.79
CA THR A 67 -3.86 19.07 0.74
C THR A 67 -4.00 17.65 1.30
N THR A 68 -4.81 16.82 0.65
CA THR A 68 -5.04 15.43 1.09
C THR A 68 -4.28 14.44 0.21
N ILE A 69 -3.58 13.50 0.82
CA ILE A 69 -2.80 12.44 0.15
C ILE A 69 -3.38 11.06 0.48
N LYS A 70 -3.27 10.12 -0.45
CA LYS A 70 -3.91 8.79 -0.34
C LYS A 70 -2.89 7.66 -0.42
N MET A 71 -2.95 6.74 0.53
CA MET A 71 -2.04 5.61 0.57
C MET A 71 -2.27 4.67 -0.61
N VAL A 72 -1.17 4.24 -1.23
CA VAL A 72 -1.12 3.25 -2.32
C VAL A 72 -0.65 1.90 -1.80
N THR A 73 0.34 1.89 -0.90
CA THR A 73 0.86 0.69 -0.26
C THR A 73 1.48 1.01 1.10
N SER A 74 1.54 0.03 1.98
CA SER A 74 2.19 0.12 3.29
C SER A 74 3.10 -1.07 3.53
N PHE A 75 4.16 -0.86 4.30
CA PHE A 75 5.12 -1.89 4.70
C PHE A 75 5.18 -1.89 6.23
N SER A 76 4.50 -2.87 6.83
CA SER A 76 4.27 -2.92 8.27
C SER A 76 5.53 -3.22 9.08
N GLY A 77 6.52 -3.91 8.51
CA GLY A 77 7.78 -4.22 9.20
C GLY A 77 8.65 -2.98 9.42
N GLU A 78 8.57 -2.03 8.50
CA GLU A 78 9.36 -0.81 8.47
C GLU A 78 8.58 0.43 8.93
N GLU A 79 7.28 0.26 9.22
CA GLU A 79 6.37 1.32 9.62
C GLU A 79 6.33 2.48 8.61
N VAL A 80 6.30 2.19 7.30
CA VAL A 80 6.21 3.21 6.24
C VAL A 80 5.07 2.96 5.26
N GLY A 81 4.59 4.03 4.65
CA GLY A 81 3.57 3.99 3.61
C GLY A 81 3.92 4.88 2.43
N ASP A 82 3.57 4.43 1.24
CA ASP A 82 3.75 5.18 0.00
C ASP A 82 2.41 5.78 -0.42
N TYR A 83 2.38 7.10 -0.59
CA TYR A 83 1.17 7.87 -0.82
C TYR A 83 1.22 8.52 -2.20
N SER A 84 0.07 8.51 -2.87
CA SER A 84 -0.17 9.34 -4.03
C SER A 84 -0.52 10.75 -3.59
N VAL A 85 0.03 11.73 -4.31
CA VAL A 85 -0.14 13.16 -4.04
C VAL A 85 -0.76 13.85 -5.26
N PRO A 86 -1.45 14.99 -5.09
CA PRO A 86 -1.91 15.79 -6.22
C PRO A 86 -0.76 16.25 -7.12
N ALA A 87 -1.02 16.36 -8.42
CA ALA A 87 0.00 16.76 -9.39
C ALA A 87 0.59 18.14 -9.03
N GLY A 88 1.92 18.27 -9.16
CA GLY A 88 2.65 19.50 -8.85
C GLY A 88 2.94 19.73 -7.37
N LYS A 89 2.54 18.81 -6.47
CA LYS A 89 2.85 18.90 -5.04
C LYS A 89 4.10 18.11 -4.68
N TYR A 90 4.84 18.65 -3.70
CA TYR A 90 5.96 18.01 -3.03
C TYR A 90 7.14 17.59 -3.92
N GLY A 91 7.18 18.10 -5.15
CA GLY A 91 8.12 17.67 -6.18
C GLY A 91 7.93 16.23 -6.64
N VAL A 92 6.76 15.60 -6.46
CA VAL A 92 6.48 14.21 -6.89
C VAL A 92 6.00 14.17 -8.34
N GLU A 93 6.56 13.26 -9.14
CA GLU A 93 6.17 13.07 -10.55
C GLU A 93 5.13 11.94 -10.75
N ALA A 94 4.60 11.79 -11.96
CA ALA A 94 3.50 10.86 -12.27
C ALA A 94 3.78 9.38 -11.90
N ASN A 95 5.03 8.93 -12.03
CA ASN A 95 5.47 7.57 -11.75
C ASN A 95 6.13 7.40 -10.37
N GLU A 96 5.81 8.31 -9.45
CA GLU A 96 6.41 8.39 -8.13
C GLU A 96 5.36 8.48 -7.04
N LEU A 97 5.80 8.17 -5.82
CA LEU A 97 5.00 8.22 -4.60
C LEU A 97 5.81 8.92 -3.49
N LEU A 98 5.09 9.53 -2.55
CA LEU A 98 5.68 10.12 -1.36
C LEU A 98 5.72 9.07 -0.25
N ARG A 99 6.91 8.74 0.26
CA ARG A 99 7.04 7.81 1.40
C ARG A 99 6.98 8.57 2.72
N ILE A 100 6.13 8.08 3.62
CA ILE A 100 5.88 8.67 4.94
C ILE A 100 6.14 7.63 6.03
N ASN A 101 6.78 8.06 7.12
CA ASN A 101 6.87 7.27 8.35
C ASN A 101 5.49 7.21 9.03
N CYS A 102 4.90 6.02 9.12
CA CYS A 102 3.55 5.76 9.62
C CYS A 102 3.34 6.00 11.11
N ARG A 103 4.42 6.22 11.87
CA ARG A 103 4.36 6.58 13.30
C ARG A 103 4.44 8.09 13.52
N THR A 104 5.28 8.81 12.77
CA THR A 104 5.53 10.25 13.03
C THR A 104 4.77 11.20 12.10
N GLY A 105 4.41 10.73 10.91
CA GLY A 105 3.81 11.56 9.85
C GLY A 105 4.85 12.27 8.98
N GLU A 106 6.13 12.07 9.27
CA GLU A 106 7.24 12.71 8.57
C GLU A 106 7.46 12.10 7.19
N VAL A 107 7.87 12.96 6.26
CA VAL A 107 8.26 12.54 4.92
C VAL A 107 9.67 11.97 4.95
N LEU A 108 9.84 10.78 4.37
CA LEU A 108 11.15 10.13 4.23
C LEU A 108 11.78 10.41 2.87
N GLY A 109 10.96 10.60 1.84
CA GLY A 109 11.41 10.94 0.49
C GLY A 109 10.46 10.43 -0.59
N ILE A 110 10.97 10.41 -1.82
CA ILE A 110 10.24 10.02 -3.03
C ILE A 110 10.73 8.65 -3.50
N VAL A 111 9.79 7.80 -3.88
CA VAL A 111 10.04 6.44 -4.38
C VAL A 111 9.36 6.24 -5.73
N LYS A 112 9.86 5.30 -6.54
CA LYS A 112 9.14 4.89 -7.75
C LYS A 112 7.86 4.13 -7.40
N ARG A 113 6.81 4.31 -8.21
CA ARG A 113 5.58 3.52 -8.14
C ARG A 113 5.86 2.05 -8.47
#